data_AF-A0A556MIL1-F1
#
_entry.id   AF-A0A556MIL1-F1
#
_cell.length_a   1.000
_cell.length_b   1.000
_cell.length_c   1.000
_cell.angle_alpha   90.00
_cell.angle_beta   90.00
_cell.angle_gamma   90.00
#
_symmetry.space_group_name_H-M   'P 1'
#
loop_
_entity.id
_entity.type
_entity.pdbx_description
1 polymer ?
#
loop_
_entity_poly.entity_id
_entity_poly.type
_entity_poly.pdbx_seq_one_letter_code
_entity_poly.pdbx_strand_id
1 'polypeptide(L)'
;MKNTEKRTRKIDARFTEEEYKLVLEMEKTLGIRKSDLVRNSLLKNKAVVINARELIAGLDQVGAELGRSGNNINQLAKYANILQLKEILSAEVAEQFNGLLEQYLGRQKELEVVLRKIIRTML
;
A
#
# COMPACT_ATOMS: atom_id res chain seq x y z
N MET A 1 -11.53 7.24 -25.30
CA MET A 1 -12.90 7.57 -25.71
C MET A 1 -13.84 7.20 -24.57
N LYS A 2 -14.62 8.14 -24.02
CA LYS A 2 -15.65 7.85 -22.99
C LYS A 2 -16.82 7.15 -23.67
N ASN A 3 -16.91 5.83 -23.51
CA ASN A 3 -18.08 5.10 -23.98
C ASN A 3 -19.28 5.49 -23.11
N THR A 4 -20.20 6.27 -23.66
CA THR A 4 -21.33 6.88 -22.94
C THR A 4 -22.61 6.12 -23.27
N GLU A 5 -22.58 4.79 -23.15
CA GLU A 5 -23.80 3.98 -23.28
C GLU A 5 -24.72 4.27 -22.09
N LYS A 6 -25.94 4.74 -22.39
CA LYS A 6 -26.96 4.97 -21.37
C LYS A 6 -27.44 3.63 -20.82
N ARG A 7 -27.43 3.49 -19.50
CA ARG A 7 -27.94 2.31 -18.79
C ARG A 7 -29.48 2.34 -18.82
N THR A 8 -30.11 1.42 -19.55
CA THR A 8 -31.57 1.40 -19.81
C THR A 8 -32.33 0.29 -19.08
N ARG A 9 -31.64 -0.66 -18.43
CA ARG A 9 -32.24 -1.79 -17.71
C ARG A 9 -32.00 -1.68 -16.20
N LYS A 10 -32.98 -2.14 -15.40
CA LYS A 10 -32.95 -2.13 -13.93
C LYS A 10 -33.11 -3.55 -13.37
N ILE A 11 -32.46 -3.82 -12.25
CA ILE A 11 -32.67 -5.01 -11.42
C ILE A 11 -33.17 -4.51 -10.06
N ASP A 12 -34.28 -5.08 -9.58
CA ASP A 12 -34.83 -4.81 -8.26
C ASP A 12 -34.49 -5.96 -7.31
N ALA A 13 -33.91 -5.64 -6.16
CA ALA A 13 -33.57 -6.60 -5.11
C ALA A 13 -34.12 -6.09 -3.77
N ARG A 14 -34.70 -7.00 -2.98
CA ARG A 14 -35.18 -6.70 -1.63
C ARG A 14 -34.06 -7.01 -0.63
N PHE A 15 -33.89 -6.14 0.34
CA PHE A 15 -32.93 -6.27 1.44
C PHE A 15 -33.68 -6.19 2.76
N THR A 16 -33.21 -6.95 3.74
CA THR A 16 -33.55 -6.74 5.15
C THR A 16 -32.86 -5.46 5.66
N GLU A 17 -33.30 -4.98 6.82
CA GLU A 17 -32.73 -3.77 7.43
C GLU A 17 -31.24 -3.93 7.77
N GLU A 18 -30.84 -5.13 8.20
CA GLU A 18 -29.44 -5.45 8.52
C GLU A 18 -28.57 -5.49 7.26
N GLU A 19 -29.04 -6.14 6.20
CA GLU A 19 -28.32 -6.18 4.91
C GLU A 19 -28.19 -4.77 4.32
N TYR A 20 -29.23 -3.94 4.45
CA TYR A 20 -29.19 -2.57 3.94
C TYR A 20 -28.22 -1.68 4.73
N LYS A 21 -28.12 -1.85 6.06
CA LYS A 21 -27.11 -1.16 6.89
C LYS A 21 -25.70 -1.48 6.43
N LEU A 22 -25.39 -2.74 6.14
CA LEU A 22 -24.08 -3.15 5.62
C LEU A 22 -23.76 -2.44 4.29
N VAL A 23 -24.73 -2.32 3.38
CA VAL A 23 -24.55 -1.58 2.12
C VAL A 23 -24.26 -0.09 2.36
N LEU A 24 -24.92 0.53 3.34
CA LEU A 24 -24.68 1.93 3.70
C LEU A 24 -23.30 2.16 4.32
N GLU A 25 -22.84 1.23 5.16
CA GLU A 25 -21.50 1.27 5.73
C GLU A 25 -20.43 1.15 4.63
N MET A 26 -20.62 0.23 3.69
CA MET A 26 -19.70 0.10 2.56
C MET A 26 -19.73 1.32 1.63
N GLU A 27 -20.89 1.96 1.40
CA GLU A 27 -21.01 3.23 0.64
C GLU A 27 -20.20 4.34 1.31
N LYS A 28 -20.25 4.46 2.64
CA LYS A 28 -19.45 5.45 3.41
C LYS A 28 -17.96 5.15 3.36
N THR A 29 -17.59 3.88 3.53
CA THR A 29 -16.18 3.46 3.61
C THR A 29 -15.48 3.55 2.26
N LEU A 30 -16.16 3.20 1.17
CA LEU A 30 -15.59 3.18 -0.18
C LEU A 30 -15.78 4.50 -0.94
N GLY A 31 -16.69 5.38 -0.50
CA GLY A 31 -17.01 6.62 -1.22
C GLY A 31 -17.69 6.42 -2.57
N ILE A 32 -18.26 5.22 -2.81
CA ILE A 32 -18.91 4.83 -4.07
C ILE A 32 -20.41 4.70 -3.82
N ARG A 33 -21.24 5.15 -4.77
CA ARG A 33 -22.70 5.04 -4.67
C ARG A 33 -23.13 3.58 -4.51
N LYS A 34 -24.11 3.31 -3.64
CA LYS A 34 -24.70 1.97 -3.44
C LYS A 34 -25.09 1.23 -4.72
N SER A 35 -25.60 1.94 -5.73
CA SER A 35 -25.99 1.33 -7.02
C SER A 35 -24.79 0.93 -7.89
N ASP A 36 -23.66 1.64 -7.76
CA ASP A 36 -22.40 1.27 -8.38
C ASP A 36 -21.72 0.15 -7.58
N LEU A 37 -21.84 0.13 -6.25
CA LEU A 37 -21.39 -0.95 -5.39
C LEU A 37 -22.08 -2.28 -5.74
N VAL A 38 -23.41 -2.32 -5.77
CA VAL A 38 -24.18 -3.52 -6.11
C VAL A 38 -23.84 -3.99 -7.52
N ARG A 39 -23.70 -3.07 -8.49
CA ARG A 39 -23.35 -3.42 -9.86
C ARG A 39 -21.93 -3.96 -9.97
N ASN A 40 -20.96 -3.32 -9.30
CA ASN A 40 -19.57 -3.78 -9.32
C ASN A 40 -19.44 -5.13 -8.62
N SER A 41 -20.14 -5.35 -7.52
CA SER A 41 -20.18 -6.64 -6.83
C SER A 41 -20.75 -7.74 -7.73
N LEU A 42 -21.83 -7.46 -8.46
CA LEU A 42 -22.48 -8.41 -9.37
C LEU A 42 -21.65 -8.70 -10.65
N LEU A 43 -21.02 -7.67 -11.24
CA LEU A 43 -20.33 -7.79 -12.54
C LEU A 43 -18.83 -8.07 -12.41
N LYS A 44 -18.19 -7.64 -11.32
CA LYS A 44 -16.78 -7.91 -11.05
C LYS A 44 -16.71 -8.95 -9.95
N ASN A 45 -16.63 -10.22 -10.35
CA ASN A 45 -16.57 -11.40 -9.47
C ASN A 45 -15.28 -11.50 -8.61
N LYS A 46 -14.61 -10.36 -8.33
CA LYS A 46 -13.38 -10.20 -7.53
C LYS A 46 -13.27 -8.80 -6.90
N ALA A 47 -14.38 -8.15 -6.55
CA ALA A 47 -14.28 -6.95 -5.74
C ALA A 47 -13.98 -7.37 -4.29
N VAL A 48 -12.71 -7.66 -4.00
CA VAL A 48 -12.23 -7.58 -2.62
C VAL A 48 -12.60 -6.16 -2.19
N VAL A 49 -13.59 -6.05 -1.30
CA VAL A 49 -13.94 -4.80 -0.62
C VAL A 49 -12.79 -4.50 0.33
N ILE A 50 -11.66 -4.10 -0.25
CA ILE A 50 -10.55 -3.59 0.52
C ILE A 50 -11.01 -2.21 0.96
N ASN A 51 -11.09 -1.98 2.26
CA ASN A 51 -11.22 -0.65 2.82
C ASN A 51 -9.99 0.15 2.36
N ALA A 52 -10.08 0.76 1.18
CA ALA A 52 -8.97 1.41 0.51
C ALA A 52 -8.38 2.50 1.40
N ARG A 53 -9.20 3.11 2.26
CA ARG A 53 -8.76 4.11 3.23
C ARG A 53 -7.87 3.53 4.32
N GLU A 54 -8.28 2.43 4.96
CA GLU A 54 -7.47 1.77 5.99
C GLU A 54 -6.18 1.18 5.41
N LEU A 55 -6.26 0.62 4.20
CA LEU A 55 -5.07 0.12 3.55
C LEU A 55 -4.12 1.24 3.15
N ILE A 56 -4.60 2.33 2.53
CA ILE A 56 -3.75 3.48 2.20
C ILE A 56 -3.10 4.04 3.47
N ALA A 57 -3.85 4.16 4.57
CA ALA A 57 -3.28 4.59 5.86
C ALA A 57 -2.19 3.61 6.37
N GLY A 58 -2.40 2.31 6.23
CA GLY A 58 -1.39 1.30 6.56
C GLY A 58 -0.14 1.41 5.67
N LEU A 59 -0.32 1.68 4.37
CA LEU A 59 0.78 1.91 3.42
C LEU A 59 1.57 3.18 3.74
N ASP A 60 0.90 4.27 4.12
CA ASP A 60 1.55 5.51 4.53
C ASP A 60 2.39 5.30 5.80
N GLN A 61 1.88 4.52 6.76
CA GLN A 61 2.62 4.19 7.98
C GLN A 61 3.87 3.35 7.69
N VAL A 62 3.77 2.37 6.80
CA VAL A 62 4.93 1.59 6.32
C VAL A 62 5.94 2.49 5.61
N GLY A 63 5.48 3.40 4.74
CA GLY A 63 6.33 4.39 4.07
C GLY A 63 7.08 5.29 5.05
N ALA A 64 6.42 5.73 6.12
CA ALA A 64 7.02 6.55 7.16
C ALA A 64 8.11 5.81 7.97
N GLU A 65 7.89 4.53 8.30
CA GLU A 65 8.92 3.69 8.95
C GLU A 65 10.13 3.44 8.03
N LEU A 66 9.90 3.24 6.73
CA LEU A 66 10.98 3.12 5.74
C LEU A 66 11.77 4.43 5.63
N GLY A 67 11.10 5.58 5.63
CA GLY A 67 11.77 6.90 5.64
C GLY A 67 12.64 7.12 6.87
N ARG A 68 12.15 6.74 8.07
CA ARG A 68 12.94 6.77 9.32
C ARG A 68 14.15 5.83 9.27
N SER A 69 13.95 4.62 8.76
CA SER A 69 15.02 3.64 8.58
C SER A 69 16.11 4.15 7.62
N GLY A 70 15.72 4.77 6.50
CA GLY A 70 16.65 5.43 5.57
C GLY A 70 17.45 6.57 6.21
N ASN A 71 16.81 7.39 7.05
CA ASN A 71 17.51 8.44 7.81
C ASN A 71 18.55 7.87 8.76
N ASN A 72 18.23 6.79 9.48
CA ASN A 72 19.16 6.11 10.38
C ASN A 72 20.36 5.53 9.61
N ILE A 73 20.12 4.90 8.45
CA ILE A 73 21.17 4.41 7.57
C ILE A 73 22.09 5.54 7.12
N ASN A 74 21.53 6.68 6.71
CA ASN A 74 22.33 7.84 6.30
C ASN A 74 23.19 8.40 7.45
N GLN A 75 22.67 8.40 8.68
CA GLN A 75 23.45 8.78 9.86
C GLN A 75 24.59 7.79 10.12
N LEU A 76 24.31 6.49 10.06
CA LEU A 76 25.34 5.45 10.21
C LEU A 76 26.43 5.58 9.14
N ALA A 77 26.07 5.83 7.89
CA ALA A 77 27.03 6.09 6.81
C ALA A 77 27.91 7.31 7.09
N LYS A 78 27.33 8.41 7.59
CA LYS A 78 28.10 9.60 8.00
C LYS A 78 29.07 9.31 9.14
N TYR A 79 28.62 8.56 10.16
CA TYR A 79 29.49 8.16 11.27
C TYR A 79 30.62 7.24 10.81
N ALA A 80 30.32 6.27 9.93
CA ALA A 80 31.32 5.39 9.35
C ALA A 80 32.40 6.19 8.59
N ASN A 81 32.00 7.17 7.76
CA ASN A 81 32.94 8.04 7.06
C ASN A 81 33.84 8.84 8.02
N ILE A 82 33.29 9.34 9.13
CA ILE A 82 34.07 10.04 10.17
C ILE A 82 35.07 9.10 10.83
N LEU A 83 34.67 7.85 11.14
CA LEU A 83 35.55 6.86 11.76
C LEU A 83 36.65 6.38 10.80
N GLN A 84 36.34 6.26 9.51
CA GLN A 84 37.31 5.93 8.46
C GLN A 84 38.37 7.03 8.33
N LEU A 85 37.97 8.31 8.31
CA LEU A 85 38.90 9.46 8.27
C LEU A 85 39.82 9.53 9.49
N LYS A 86 39.38 8.98 10.62
CA LYS A 86 40.17 8.91 11.85
C LYS A 86 41.01 7.61 11.96
N GLU A 87 40.97 6.74 10.94
CA GLU A 87 41.64 5.43 10.91
C GLU A 87 41.23 4.48 12.06
N ILE A 88 40.07 4.69 12.67
CA ILE A 88 39.57 3.90 13.82
C ILE A 88 38.56 2.84 13.35
N LEU A 89 38.11 2.90 12.10
CA LEU A 89 37.12 1.98 11.57
C LEU A 89 37.76 0.64 11.19
N SER A 90 37.32 -0.44 11.84
CA SER A 90 37.68 -1.80 11.43
C SER A 90 37.14 -2.10 10.03
N ALA A 91 38.04 -2.49 9.12
CA ALA A 91 37.68 -2.87 7.75
C ALA A 91 36.69 -4.04 7.72
N GLU A 92 36.85 -5.01 8.63
CA GLU A 92 35.95 -6.16 8.78
C GLU A 92 34.53 -5.74 9.19
N VAL A 93 34.41 -4.78 10.11
CA VAL A 93 33.12 -4.24 10.56
C VAL A 93 32.43 -3.47 9.43
N ALA A 94 33.20 -2.70 8.64
CA ALA A 94 32.68 -1.98 7.48
C ALA A 94 32.15 -2.94 6.41
N GLU A 95 32.87 -4.02 6.14
CA GLU A 95 32.47 -5.04 5.16
C GLU A 95 31.19 -5.79 5.58
N GLN A 96 31.11 -6.21 6.84
CA GLN A 96 29.89 -6.82 7.40
C GLN A 96 28.68 -5.87 7.33
N PHE A 97 28.89 -4.59 7.65
CA PHE A 97 27.83 -3.59 7.57
C PHE A 97 27.33 -3.39 6.13
N ASN A 98 28.24 -3.30 5.17
CA ASN A 98 27.89 -3.16 3.76
C ASN A 98 27.08 -4.36 3.26
N GLY A 99 27.43 -5.59 3.66
CA GLY A 99 26.67 -6.79 3.31
C GLY A 99 25.25 -6.78 3.89
N LEU A 100 25.06 -6.31 5.13
CA LEU A 100 23.73 -6.14 5.73
C LEU A 100 22.93 -5.04 5.04
N LEU A 101 23.59 -3.94 4.66
CA LEU A 101 22.96 -2.82 3.97
C LEU A 101 22.47 -3.23 2.57
N GLU A 102 23.26 -4.00 1.83
CA GLU A 102 22.87 -4.52 0.52
C GLU A 102 21.64 -5.43 0.62
N GLN A 103 21.61 -6.33 1.62
CA GLN A 103 20.42 -7.16 1.89
C GLN A 103 19.19 -6.33 2.25
N TYR A 104 19.36 -5.28 3.07
CA TYR A 104 18.27 -4.36 3.40
C TYR A 104 17.72 -3.67 2.16
N LEU A 105 18.58 -3.13 1.31
CA LEU A 105 18.20 -2.46 0.06
C LEU A 105 17.48 -3.43 -0.89
N GLY A 106 17.93 -4.68 -0.98
CA GLY A 106 17.26 -5.74 -1.73
C GLY A 106 15.82 -5.98 -1.25
N ARG A 107 15.64 -6.19 0.06
CA ARG A 107 14.32 -6.40 0.67
C ARG A 107 13.41 -5.19 0.52
N GLN A 108 13.96 -3.97 0.64
CA GLN A 108 13.20 -2.73 0.44
C GLN A 108 12.65 -2.64 -1.00
N LYS A 109 13.45 -3.01 -2.00
CA LYS A 109 13.04 -3.02 -3.41
C LYS A 109 11.95 -4.06 -3.69
N GLU A 110 12.07 -5.26 -3.11
CA GLU A 110 11.04 -6.29 -3.20
C GLU A 110 9.72 -5.82 -2.60
N LEU A 111 9.79 -5.18 -1.43
CA LEU A 111 8.62 -4.60 -0.76
C LEU A 111 7.96 -3.54 -1.66
N GLU A 112 8.72 -2.62 -2.26
CA GLU A 112 8.18 -1.61 -3.17
C GLU A 112 7.43 -2.23 -4.37
N VAL A 113 7.99 -3.29 -4.96
CA VAL A 113 7.35 -4.02 -6.06
C VAL A 113 6.02 -4.63 -5.63
N VAL A 114 5.96 -5.24 -4.44
CA VAL A 114 4.73 -5.81 -3.89
C VAL A 114 3.70 -4.72 -3.63
N LEU A 115 4.09 -3.61 -3.00
CA LEU A 115 3.19 -2.48 -2.73
C LEU A 115 2.62 -1.89 -4.04
N ARG A 116 3.46 -1.74 -5.07
CA ARG A 116 3.01 -1.25 -6.38
C ARG A 116 2.03 -2.21 -7.06
N LYS A 117 2.21 -3.54 -6.91
CA LYS A 117 1.26 -4.55 -7.40
C LYS A 117 -0.08 -4.46 -6.67
N ILE A 118 -0.06 -4.25 -5.36
CA ILE A 118 -1.28 -4.07 -4.55
C ILE A 118 -2.04 -2.84 -5.04
N ILE A 119 -1.37 -1.69 -5.17
CA ILE A 119 -1.98 -0.45 -5.68
C ILE A 119 -2.58 -0.64 -7.08
N ARG A 120 -1.86 -1.31 -7.99
CA ARG A 120 -2.35 -1.59 -9.36
C ARG A 120 -3.55 -2.53 -9.40
N THR A 121 -3.71 -3.41 -8.41
CA THR A 121 -4.86 -4.32 -8.34
C THR A 121 -6.11 -3.60 -7.83
N MET A 122 -5.97 -2.38 -7.30
CA MET A 122 -7.05 -1.56 -6.74
C MET A 122 -7.59 -0.48 -7.68
N LEU A 123 -6.80 -0.10 -8.68
CA LEU A 123 -7.17 0.86 -9.73
C LEU A 123 -7.86 0.15 -10.90
#